data_AF-A0A2V5QC83-F1
#
_entry.id   AF-A0A2V5QC83-F1
#
_cell.length_a   1.000
_cell.length_b   1.000
_cell.length_c   1.000
_cell.angle_alpha   90.00
_cell.angle_beta   90.00
_cell.angle_gamma   90.00
#
_symmetry.space_group_name_H-M   'P 1'
#
loop_
_entity.id
_entity.type
_entity.pdbx_description
1 polymer ?
#
loop_
_entity_poly.entity_id
_entity_poly.type
_entity_poly.pdbx_seq_one_letter_code
_entity_poly.pdbx_strand_id
1 'polypeptide(L)'
;MSFHRLYIDTDRSLPVVGVSDSSIAEMPAFVQEDTLSLRVTLLAGFSRVSDFAPIPVSGLTLEMALGRKVGNTSLLYTQAFSFTASDDLADPYFAADLPMNTAAIATLLGSSAQADAYFEVKMLDGGLPRTVLSRLVRIQAAVIKDGGLEEAALPTPISAETCQALFLQRIIPASAGNPLILQNGSITYALYPDTDGSFQTVRLT
;
A
#
# COMPACT_ATOMS: atom_id res chain seq x y z
N MET A 1 -8.14 -5.92 13.94
CA MET A 1 -7.50 -4.72 13.36
C MET A 1 -6.37 -4.29 14.26
N SER A 2 -5.22 -3.94 13.69
CA SER A 2 -4.07 -3.40 14.44
C SER A 2 -4.22 -1.88 14.52
N PHE A 3 -4.02 -1.29 15.70
CA PHE A 3 -4.04 0.16 15.88
C PHE A 3 -2.62 0.70 15.89
N HIS A 4 -2.40 1.80 15.18
CA HIS A 4 -1.19 2.59 15.34
C HIS A 4 -1.33 3.48 16.58
N ARG A 5 -0.39 3.35 17.52
CA ARG A 5 -0.35 4.18 18.73
C ARG A 5 0.35 5.49 18.41
N LEU A 6 -0.29 6.61 18.74
CA LEU A 6 0.21 7.95 18.55
C LEU A 6 0.21 8.67 19.90
N TYR A 7 1.38 8.92 20.44
CA TYR A 7 1.55 9.75 21.64
C TYR A 7 1.83 11.18 21.20
N ILE A 8 1.04 12.13 21.69
CA ILE A 8 1.15 13.54 21.32
C ILE A 8 1.56 14.34 22.54
N ASP A 9 2.75 14.93 22.49
CA ASP A 9 3.16 15.97 23.43
C ASP A 9 2.41 17.25 23.09
N THR A 10 1.43 17.59 23.92
CA THR A 10 0.54 18.75 23.72
C THR A 10 1.22 20.09 24.00
N ASP A 11 2.34 20.10 24.70
CA ASP A 11 3.11 21.30 25.01
C ASP A 11 4.00 21.69 23.82
N ARG A 12 4.68 20.70 23.21
CA ARG A 12 5.50 20.92 21.99
C ARG A 12 4.70 20.79 20.70
N SER A 13 3.48 20.25 20.75
CA SER A 13 2.66 19.89 19.58
C SER A 13 3.37 18.93 18.62
N LEU A 14 4.06 17.91 19.17
CA LEU A 14 4.83 16.94 18.41
C LEU A 14 4.44 15.50 18.77
N PRO A 15 4.52 14.55 17.82
CA PRO A 15 4.42 13.15 18.14
C PRO A 15 5.68 12.69 18.86
N VAL A 16 5.53 11.84 19.87
CA VAL A 16 6.63 11.26 20.65
C VAL A 16 6.51 9.74 20.72
N VAL A 17 7.61 9.06 21.06
CA VAL A 17 7.66 7.59 21.08
C VAL A 17 6.77 7.01 22.18
N GLY A 18 6.69 7.67 23.34
CA GLY A 18 5.85 7.19 24.44
C GLY A 18 5.90 8.08 25.67
N VAL A 19 5.31 7.59 26.77
CA VAL A 19 5.18 8.33 28.03
C VAL A 19 6.54 8.61 28.69
N SER A 20 7.50 7.70 28.54
CA SER A 20 8.86 7.83 29.11
C SER A 20 9.91 8.25 28.09
N ASP A 21 9.53 8.52 26.84
CA ASP A 21 10.46 8.86 25.76
C ASP A 21 9.96 10.07 24.96
N SER A 22 10.67 11.19 25.13
CA SER A 22 10.37 12.48 24.48
C SER A 22 10.97 12.64 23.08
N SER A 23 11.66 11.62 22.58
CA SER A 23 12.13 11.60 21.19
C SER A 23 10.94 11.67 20.24
N ILE A 24 11.15 12.37 19.11
CA ILE A 24 10.10 12.60 18.13
C ILE A 24 9.80 11.26 17.43
N ALA A 25 8.54 10.82 17.49
CA ALA A 25 8.11 9.65 16.76
C ALA A 25 7.87 9.97 15.28
N GLU A 26 8.13 8.99 14.42
CA GLU A 26 7.70 9.04 13.04
C GLU A 26 6.19 8.85 12.93
N MET A 27 5.58 9.53 11.96
CA MET A 27 4.17 9.34 11.65
C MET A 27 3.96 8.01 10.92
N PRO A 28 2.81 7.33 11.09
CA PRO A 28 2.51 6.14 10.31
C PRO A 28 2.43 6.45 8.81
N ALA A 29 2.50 5.41 7.99
CA ALA A 29 2.26 5.54 6.57
C ALA A 29 0.79 5.92 6.30
N PHE A 30 0.59 6.84 5.37
CA PHE A 30 -0.73 7.25 4.88
C PHE A 30 -0.89 6.72 3.46
N VAL A 31 -1.56 5.59 3.28
CA VAL A 31 -1.74 4.96 1.97
C VAL A 31 -3.19 5.09 1.54
N GLN A 32 -3.43 5.45 0.28
CA GLN A 32 -4.78 5.48 -0.30
C GLN A 32 -5.43 4.08 -0.20
N GLU A 33 -6.75 4.03 -0.17
CA GLU A 33 -7.55 2.78 -0.10
C GLU A 33 -7.47 2.01 1.23
N ASP A 34 -6.50 2.33 2.10
CA ASP A 34 -6.44 1.83 3.48
C ASP A 34 -7.45 2.51 4.42
N THR A 35 -7.62 1.91 5.61
CA THR A 35 -8.19 2.57 6.78
C THR A 35 -7.12 2.71 7.85
N LEU A 36 -6.76 3.95 8.19
CA LEU A 36 -5.75 4.20 9.22
C LEU A 36 -6.42 4.23 10.61
N SER A 37 -6.34 3.11 11.32
CA SER A 37 -6.81 2.99 12.70
C SER A 37 -5.78 3.55 13.69
N LEU A 38 -6.14 4.58 14.44
CA LEU A 38 -5.27 5.28 15.38
C LEU A 38 -5.76 5.14 16.82
N ARG A 39 -4.81 5.02 17.76
CA ARG A 39 -5.00 5.26 19.19
C ARG A 39 -4.16 6.46 19.60
N VAL A 40 -4.80 7.56 19.91
CA VAL A 40 -4.17 8.82 20.26
C VAL A 40 -4.14 8.99 21.76
N THR A 41 -2.96 9.10 22.34
CA THR A 41 -2.75 9.44 23.76
C THR A 41 -2.20 10.85 23.84
N LEU A 42 -2.88 11.73 24.57
CA LEU A 42 -2.42 13.09 24.80
C LEU A 42 -1.53 13.12 26.04
N LEU A 43 -0.39 13.78 25.93
CA LEU A 43 0.66 13.85 26.95
C LEU A 43 0.99 15.31 27.25
N ALA A 44 1.35 15.60 28.50
CA ALA A 44 1.81 16.93 28.93
C ALA A 44 2.90 16.83 30.01
N GLY A 45 3.60 17.93 30.25
CA GLY A 45 4.40 18.13 31.46
C GLY A 45 5.71 17.35 31.51
N PHE A 46 6.28 16.94 30.37
CA PHE A 46 7.57 16.24 30.35
C PHE A 46 8.72 17.11 30.84
N SER A 47 9.62 16.50 31.59
CA SER A 47 10.89 17.11 31.98
C SER A 47 12.03 16.09 31.92
N ARG A 48 13.28 16.54 32.06
CA ARG A 48 14.43 15.61 32.13
C ARG A 48 14.43 14.69 33.35
N VAL A 49 13.57 14.97 34.33
CA VAL A 49 13.49 14.24 35.61
C VAL A 49 12.13 13.60 35.82
N SER A 50 11.19 13.76 34.88
CA SER A 50 9.84 13.21 34.97
C SER A 50 9.30 12.85 33.59
N ASP A 51 8.70 11.68 33.52
CA ASP A 51 7.94 11.21 32.36
C ASP A 51 6.76 12.14 32.06
N PHE A 52 6.17 11.97 30.87
CA PHE A 52 4.92 12.64 30.53
C PHE A 52 3.80 12.21 31.47
N ALA A 53 2.89 13.15 31.77
CA ALA A 53 1.60 12.83 32.37
C ALA A 53 0.56 12.63 31.25
N PRO A 54 -0.12 11.48 31.18
CA PRO A 54 -1.27 11.30 30.28
C PRO A 54 -2.41 12.24 30.66
N ILE A 55 -2.99 12.90 29.68
CA ILE A 55 -4.16 13.76 29.88
C ILE A 55 -5.42 12.86 29.91
N PRO A 56 -6.26 12.95 30.96
CA PRO A 56 -7.50 12.18 31.02
C PRO A 56 -8.43 12.48 29.86
N VAL A 57 -9.07 11.46 29.31
CA VAL A 57 -10.01 11.58 28.17
C VAL A 57 -11.40 12.12 28.58
N SER A 58 -11.71 12.12 29.88
CA SER A 58 -13.04 12.52 30.38
C SER A 58 -13.31 14.01 30.14
N GLY A 59 -14.46 14.32 29.55
CA GLY A 59 -14.85 15.71 29.23
C GLY A 59 -14.15 16.33 28.03
N LEU A 60 -13.25 15.57 27.38
CA LEU A 60 -12.53 15.99 26.19
C LEU A 60 -13.10 15.31 24.94
N THR A 61 -13.05 16.02 23.82
CA THR A 61 -13.24 15.41 22.50
C THR A 61 -12.02 15.69 21.61
N LEU A 62 -11.78 14.79 20.67
CA LEU A 62 -10.78 14.98 19.63
C LEU A 62 -11.44 15.13 18.27
N GLU A 63 -10.79 15.93 17.43
CA GLU A 63 -11.02 16.00 16.00
C GLU A 63 -9.69 15.72 15.31
N MET A 64 -9.68 14.82 14.33
CA MET A 64 -8.54 14.66 13.43
C MET A 64 -8.93 14.87 11.98
N ALA A 65 -8.02 15.43 11.20
CA ALA A 65 -8.23 15.56 9.76
C ALA A 65 -6.91 15.55 8.98
N LEU A 66 -7.03 15.12 7.72
CA LEU A 66 -6.03 15.40 6.69
C LEU A 66 -6.59 16.47 5.77
N GLY A 67 -5.78 17.49 5.48
CA GLY A 67 -6.23 18.59 4.63
C GLY A 67 -5.10 19.45 4.13
N ARG A 68 -5.46 20.49 3.37
CA ARG A 68 -4.54 21.54 2.96
C ARG A 68 -4.83 22.81 3.73
N LYS A 69 -3.79 23.45 4.26
CA LYS A 69 -3.86 24.79 4.82
C LYS A 69 -3.91 25.81 3.69
N VAL A 70 -5.07 26.41 3.44
CA VAL A 70 -5.24 27.46 2.42
C VAL A 70 -5.86 28.69 3.06
N GLY A 71 -5.03 29.51 3.72
CA GLY A 71 -5.49 30.75 4.39
C GLY A 71 -6.65 30.48 5.35
N ASN A 72 -7.76 31.20 5.15
CA ASN A 72 -8.99 31.05 5.95
C ASN A 72 -9.93 29.92 5.49
N THR A 73 -9.52 29.11 4.50
CA THR A 73 -10.33 28.00 3.98
C THR A 73 -9.70 26.67 4.38
N SER A 74 -10.49 25.79 4.99
CA SER A 74 -10.11 24.41 5.26
C SER A 74 -10.60 23.51 4.11
N LEU A 75 -9.67 22.95 3.34
CA LEU A 75 -10.00 21.86 2.42
C LEU A 75 -9.58 20.55 3.07
N LEU A 76 -10.56 19.76 3.51
CA LEU A 76 -10.36 18.47 4.16
C LEU A 76 -10.40 17.35 3.12
N TYR A 77 -9.41 16.48 3.14
CA TYR A 77 -9.34 15.27 2.32
C TYR A 77 -10.03 14.09 3.01
N THR A 78 -9.89 14.00 4.32
CA THR A 78 -10.58 13.04 5.18
C THR A 78 -10.56 13.54 6.63
N GLN A 79 -11.45 13.00 7.46
CA GLN A 79 -11.62 13.41 8.85
C GLN A 79 -12.14 12.25 9.71
N ALA A 80 -11.83 12.31 11.00
CA ALA A 80 -12.52 11.55 12.03
C ALA A 80 -12.77 12.46 13.22
N PHE A 81 -14.04 12.77 13.47
CA PHE A 81 -14.48 13.64 14.58
C PHE A 81 -15.25 12.86 15.66
N SER A 82 -15.49 11.58 15.41
CA SER A 82 -16.09 10.66 16.38
C SER A 82 -14.99 9.72 16.85
N PHE A 83 -14.65 9.80 18.14
CA PHE A 83 -13.67 8.94 18.76
C PHE A 83 -14.32 8.08 19.85
N THR A 84 -13.79 6.89 20.04
CA THR A 84 -14.05 6.07 21.22
C THR A 84 -12.97 6.39 22.25
N ALA A 85 -13.34 7.07 23.34
CA ALA A 85 -12.45 7.25 24.48
C ALA A 85 -12.25 5.92 25.23
N SER A 86 -11.04 5.70 25.73
CA SER A 86 -10.73 4.56 26.59
C SER A 86 -11.43 4.67 27.94
N ASP A 87 -11.94 3.56 28.45
CA ASP A 87 -12.45 3.44 29.82
C ASP A 87 -11.32 3.19 30.84
N ASP A 88 -10.10 2.88 30.36
CA ASP A 88 -8.94 2.66 31.22
C ASP A 88 -8.32 3.99 31.65
N LEU A 89 -8.47 4.32 32.94
CA LEU A 89 -7.91 5.53 33.52
C LEU A 89 -6.37 5.48 33.65
N ALA A 90 -5.76 4.28 33.62
CA ALA A 90 -4.31 4.12 33.66
C ALA A 90 -3.67 4.29 32.26
N ASP A 91 -4.43 4.07 31.19
CA ASP A 91 -4.02 4.25 29.79
C ASP A 91 -5.10 5.04 29.01
N PRO A 92 -5.25 6.35 29.29
CA PRO A 92 -6.28 7.16 28.64
C PRO A 92 -5.90 7.44 27.18
N TYR A 93 -6.70 6.93 26.24
CA TYR A 93 -6.52 7.17 24.80
C TYR A 93 -7.85 7.44 24.09
N PHE A 94 -7.77 7.99 22.89
CA PHE A 94 -8.88 8.09 21.94
C PHE A 94 -8.61 7.20 20.74
N ALA A 95 -9.57 6.36 20.36
CA ALA A 95 -9.49 5.51 19.18
C ALA A 95 -10.42 6.01 18.08
N ALA A 96 -9.91 6.11 16.86
CA ALA A 96 -10.73 6.37 15.67
C ALA A 96 -10.06 5.80 14.42
N ASP A 97 -10.90 5.58 13.41
CA ASP A 97 -10.49 5.16 12.08
C ASP A 97 -10.54 6.38 11.16
N LEU A 98 -9.43 6.62 10.46
CA LEU A 98 -9.34 7.65 9.44
C LEU A 98 -9.42 6.99 8.05
N PRO A 99 -10.52 7.16 7.31
CA PRO A 99 -10.66 6.52 6.01
C PRO A 99 -9.73 7.19 5.00
N MET A 100 -8.85 6.41 4.35
CA MET A 100 -7.94 6.90 3.32
C MET A 100 -8.47 6.66 1.90
N ASN A 101 -9.61 5.95 1.79
CA ASN A 101 -10.36 5.77 0.54
C ASN A 101 -11.42 6.87 0.36
N THR A 102 -11.01 8.10 0.08
CA THR A 102 -11.95 9.19 -0.21
C THR A 102 -11.74 9.75 -1.62
N ALA A 103 -12.81 10.24 -2.24
CA ALA A 103 -12.71 10.90 -3.55
C ALA A 103 -11.79 12.14 -3.50
N ALA A 104 -11.72 12.83 -2.37
CA ALA A 104 -10.86 13.99 -2.18
C ALA A 104 -9.36 13.60 -2.14
N ILE A 105 -9.01 12.46 -1.52
CA ILE A 105 -7.65 11.91 -1.57
C ILE A 105 -7.31 11.43 -2.99
N ALA A 106 -8.25 10.74 -3.66
CA ALA A 106 -8.06 10.31 -5.05
C ALA A 106 -7.82 11.50 -6.00
N THR A 107 -8.57 12.59 -5.81
CA THR A 107 -8.41 13.83 -6.56
C THR A 107 -7.09 14.52 -6.27
N LEU A 108 -6.65 14.52 -5.00
CA LEU A 108 -5.36 15.09 -4.59
C LEU A 108 -4.18 14.36 -5.25
N LEU A 109 -4.21 13.03 -5.26
CA LEU A 109 -3.14 12.22 -5.85
C LEU A 109 -3.15 12.33 -7.38
N GLY A 110 -4.32 12.30 -8.00
CA GLY A 110 -4.45 12.31 -9.46
C GLY A 110 -3.66 11.15 -10.10
N SER A 111 -2.68 11.48 -10.96
CA SER A 111 -1.74 10.52 -11.54
C SER A 111 -0.41 10.42 -10.80
N SER A 112 -0.23 11.15 -9.70
CA SER A 112 1.02 11.16 -8.93
C SER A 112 1.08 9.97 -7.98
N ALA A 113 2.29 9.45 -7.75
CA ALA A 113 2.51 8.37 -6.79
C ALA A 113 2.35 8.80 -5.32
N GLN A 114 2.44 10.11 -5.05
CA GLN A 114 2.37 10.67 -3.70
C GLN A 114 1.91 12.13 -3.74
N ALA A 115 1.32 12.59 -2.64
CA ALA A 115 0.95 13.99 -2.43
C ALA A 115 1.13 14.38 -0.95
N ASP A 116 1.48 15.64 -0.70
CA ASP A 116 1.66 16.16 0.65
C ASP A 116 0.35 16.76 1.19
N ALA A 117 0.04 16.49 2.46
CA ALA A 117 -1.11 17.02 3.18
C ALA A 117 -0.74 17.32 4.64
N TYR A 118 -1.48 18.21 5.30
CA TYR A 118 -1.34 18.41 6.74
C TYR A 118 -2.23 17.44 7.49
N PHE A 119 -1.65 16.67 8.40
CA PHE A 119 -2.36 15.94 9.45
C PHE A 119 -2.50 16.85 10.67
N GLU A 120 -3.73 17.06 11.10
CA GLU A 120 -4.03 17.86 12.29
C GLU A 120 -4.84 17.06 13.29
N VAL A 121 -4.51 17.25 14.56
CA VAL A 121 -5.31 16.79 15.68
C VAL A 121 -5.63 18.00 16.54
N LYS A 122 -6.91 18.17 16.85
CA LYS A 122 -7.44 19.23 17.68
C LYS A 122 -8.19 18.61 18.85
N MET A 123 -7.92 19.15 20.03
CA MET A 123 -8.61 18.82 21.27
C MET A 123 -9.65 19.89 21.56
N LEU A 124 -10.83 19.48 22.01
CA LEU A 124 -11.84 20.38 22.55
C LEU A 124 -12.01 20.06 24.03
N ASP A 125 -11.75 21.06 24.87
CA ASP A 125 -11.95 21.01 26.31
C ASP A 125 -13.06 22.00 26.66
N GLY A 126 -14.21 21.50 27.12
CA GLY A 126 -15.40 22.34 27.37
C GLY A 126 -15.85 23.14 26.14
N GLY A 127 -15.58 22.64 24.93
CA GLY A 127 -15.91 23.32 23.67
C GLY A 127 -14.88 24.35 23.21
N LEU A 128 -13.75 24.53 23.93
CA LEU A 128 -12.66 25.40 23.52
C LEU A 128 -11.66 24.62 22.65
N PRO A 129 -11.55 24.94 21.35
CA PRO A 129 -10.66 24.21 20.45
C PRO A 129 -9.19 24.59 20.65
N ARG A 130 -8.31 23.58 20.76
CA ARG A 130 -6.85 23.73 20.74
C ARG A 130 -6.23 22.72 19.78
N THR A 131 -5.45 23.18 18.80
CA THR A 131 -4.65 22.28 17.96
C THR A 131 -3.51 21.72 18.78
N VAL A 132 -3.43 20.39 18.88
CA VAL A 132 -2.41 19.66 19.66
C VAL A 132 -1.37 18.98 18.78
N LEU A 133 -1.66 18.80 17.48
CA LEU A 133 -0.70 18.32 16.51
C LEU A 133 -1.02 18.94 15.15
N SER A 134 0.03 19.38 14.44
CA SER A 134 -0.07 19.78 13.04
C SER A 134 1.24 19.44 12.34
N ARG A 135 1.20 18.50 11.40
CA ARG A 135 2.40 18.02 10.68
C ARG A 135 2.11 17.84 9.21
N LEU A 136 3.08 18.19 8.37
CA LEU A 136 3.07 17.80 6.98
C LEU A 136 3.36 16.30 6.89
N VAL A 137 2.46 15.55 6.27
CA VAL A 137 2.58 14.12 6.01
C VAL A 137 2.43 13.86 4.53
N ARG A 138 2.90 12.70 4.08
CA ARG A 138 2.83 12.30 2.69
C ARG A 138 1.86 11.15 2.52
N ILE A 139 0.87 11.37 1.68
CA ILE A 139 -0.10 10.35 1.26
C ILE A 139 0.47 9.64 0.04
N GLN A 140 0.49 8.33 0.07
CA GLN A 140 0.97 7.45 -1.01
C GLN A 140 -0.22 6.88 -1.78
N ALA A 141 -0.11 6.79 -3.09
CA ALA A 141 -1.08 6.08 -3.90
C ALA A 141 -1.00 4.57 -3.62
N ALA A 142 -2.16 3.90 -3.58
CA ALA A 142 -2.22 2.46 -3.51
C ALA A 142 -1.68 1.85 -4.82
N VAL A 143 -0.80 0.85 -4.69
CA VAL A 143 -0.34 0.05 -5.84
C VAL A 143 -1.35 -1.04 -6.17
N ILE A 144 -1.89 -1.68 -5.13
CA ILE A 144 -2.98 -2.65 -5.25
C ILE A 144 -4.25 -1.85 -5.09
N LYS A 145 -4.94 -1.62 -6.21
CA LYS A 145 -6.26 -0.99 -6.19
C LYS A 145 -7.32 -2.08 -6.09
N ASP A 146 -8.49 -1.75 -5.53
CA ASP A 146 -9.70 -2.57 -5.65
C ASP A 146 -10.17 -2.60 -7.12
N GLY A 147 -9.41 -3.33 -7.91
CA GLY A 147 -9.63 -3.72 -9.28
C GLY A 147 -8.83 -4.99 -9.35
N GLY A 148 -9.53 -6.13 -9.29
CA GLY A 148 -8.92 -7.45 -9.11
C GLY A 148 -7.68 -7.59 -9.97
N LEU A 149 -6.67 -8.29 -9.44
CA LEU A 149 -5.54 -8.74 -10.25
C LEU A 149 -6.12 -9.21 -11.58
N GLU A 150 -5.93 -8.44 -12.66
CA GLU A 150 -6.22 -8.97 -13.97
C GLU A 150 -5.28 -10.16 -14.06
N GLU A 151 -5.85 -11.35 -13.94
CA GLU A 151 -5.11 -12.58 -14.10
C GLU A 151 -4.40 -12.41 -15.43
N ALA A 152 -3.07 -12.27 -15.39
CA ALA A 152 -2.28 -12.04 -16.59
C ALA A 152 -2.75 -13.10 -17.57
N ALA A 153 -3.39 -12.66 -18.66
CA ALA A 153 -4.23 -13.54 -19.48
C ALA A 153 -3.44 -14.82 -19.74
N LEU A 154 -3.82 -15.91 -19.06
CA LEU A 154 -3.15 -17.17 -19.27
C LEU A 154 -3.27 -17.40 -20.77
N PRO A 155 -2.15 -17.68 -21.47
CA PRO A 155 -2.21 -17.92 -22.90
C PRO A 155 -3.32 -18.93 -23.12
N THR A 156 -4.33 -18.56 -23.91
CA THR A 156 -5.53 -19.37 -24.09
C THR A 156 -5.05 -20.77 -24.46
N PRO A 157 -5.38 -21.81 -23.67
CA PRO A 157 -4.98 -23.16 -24.00
C PRO A 157 -5.54 -23.48 -25.38
N ILE A 158 -4.67 -23.48 -26.38
CA ILE A 158 -5.02 -23.94 -27.71
C ILE A 158 -5.15 -25.46 -27.62
N SER A 159 -6.21 -25.99 -28.21
CA SER A 159 -6.39 -27.43 -28.27
C SER A 159 -5.21 -28.06 -29.02
N ALA A 160 -4.95 -29.34 -28.76
CA ALA A 160 -3.90 -30.08 -29.48
C ALA A 160 -4.10 -29.98 -31.00
N GLU A 161 -5.35 -30.00 -31.47
CA GLU A 161 -5.71 -29.86 -32.89
C GLU A 161 -5.41 -28.46 -33.44
N THR A 162 -5.66 -27.41 -32.64
CA THR A 162 -5.40 -26.01 -33.05
C THR A 162 -3.90 -25.72 -33.08
N CYS A 163 -3.14 -26.26 -32.12
CA CYS A 163 -1.69 -26.17 -32.09
C CYS A 163 -1.06 -26.89 -33.29
N GLN A 164 -1.56 -28.09 -33.60
CA GLN A 164 -1.16 -28.87 -34.77
C GLN A 164 -1.47 -28.14 -36.07
N ALA A 165 -2.63 -27.48 -36.21
CA ALA A 165 -2.96 -26.69 -37.39
C ALA A 165 -2.06 -25.45 -37.58
N LEU A 166 -1.73 -24.73 -36.49
CA LEU A 166 -0.84 -23.56 -36.53
C LEU A 166 0.63 -23.94 -36.80
N PHE A 167 1.11 -25.05 -36.23
CA PHE A 167 2.46 -25.56 -36.49
C PHE A 167 2.58 -26.23 -37.87
N LEU A 168 1.53 -26.89 -38.36
CA LEU A 168 1.44 -27.38 -39.75
C LEU A 168 1.32 -26.23 -40.76
N GLN A 169 0.89 -25.02 -40.37
CA GLN A 169 1.01 -23.85 -41.25
C GLN A 169 2.45 -23.32 -41.30
N ARG A 170 3.27 -23.59 -40.28
CA ARG A 170 4.73 -23.41 -40.31
C ARG A 170 5.43 -24.66 -40.89
N ILE A 171 5.00 -25.08 -42.08
CA ILE A 171 5.79 -26.00 -42.90
C ILE A 171 7.00 -25.23 -43.43
N ILE A 172 8.18 -25.48 -42.83
CA ILE A 172 9.41 -25.58 -43.60
C ILE A 172 9.21 -26.82 -44.48
N PRO A 173 9.28 -26.73 -45.81
CA PRO A 173 8.93 -27.85 -46.68
C PRO A 173 9.93 -29.00 -46.48
N ALA A 174 9.51 -30.00 -45.72
CA ALA A 174 10.05 -31.35 -45.74
C ALA A 174 8.87 -32.28 -46.02
N SER A 175 8.72 -32.67 -47.30
CA SER A 175 7.72 -33.64 -47.71
C SER A 175 7.99 -35.00 -47.06
N ALA A 176 6.93 -35.65 -46.57
CA ALA A 176 6.97 -36.98 -45.97
C ALA A 176 7.82 -37.95 -46.80
N GLY A 177 8.92 -38.41 -46.20
CA GLY A 177 9.92 -39.28 -46.82
C GLY A 177 11.30 -38.65 -47.04
N ASN A 178 11.46 -37.33 -46.93
CA ASN A 178 12.75 -36.69 -47.10
C ASN A 178 13.43 -36.43 -45.75
N PRO A 179 14.53 -37.13 -45.42
CA PRO A 179 15.28 -36.82 -44.22
C PRO A 179 15.87 -35.39 -44.31
N LEU A 180 15.97 -34.72 -43.17
CA LEU A 180 16.80 -33.52 -43.07
C LEU A 180 18.26 -33.93 -43.31
N ILE A 181 18.79 -33.53 -44.46
CA ILE A 181 20.15 -33.86 -44.86
C ILE A 181 21.11 -32.87 -44.23
N LEU A 182 21.90 -33.35 -43.28
CA LEU A 182 23.01 -32.62 -42.68
C LEU A 182 24.30 -33.07 -43.36
N GLN A 183 24.98 -32.15 -44.06
CA GLN A 183 26.23 -32.43 -44.75
C GLN A 183 27.38 -31.70 -44.05
N ASN A 184 28.25 -32.45 -43.39
CA ASN A 184 29.46 -31.89 -42.79
C ASN A 184 30.69 -32.41 -43.53
N GLY A 185 31.17 -31.63 -44.50
CA GLY A 185 32.47 -31.77 -45.17
C GLY A 185 32.69 -33.02 -46.04
N SER A 186 32.06 -34.17 -45.76
CA SER A 186 32.11 -35.42 -46.53
C SER A 186 31.13 -36.50 -46.04
N ILE A 187 30.37 -36.27 -44.96
CA ILE A 187 29.44 -37.26 -44.41
C ILE A 187 28.03 -36.70 -44.39
N THR A 188 27.10 -37.50 -44.90
CA THR A 188 25.69 -37.17 -45.05
C THR A 188 24.90 -37.94 -44.01
N TYR A 189 24.10 -37.24 -43.20
CA TYR A 189 23.19 -37.84 -42.23
C TYR A 189 21.75 -37.45 -42.51
N ALA A 190 20.85 -38.37 -42.20
CA ALA A 190 19.41 -38.21 -42.24
C ALA A 190 18.87 -38.15 -40.80
N LEU A 191 18.24 -37.05 -40.42
CA LEU A 191 17.54 -36.88 -39.14
C LEU A 191 16.03 -37.07 -39.34
N TYR A 192 15.40 -37.91 -38.52
CA TYR A 192 13.95 -38.11 -38.52
C TYR A 192 13.40 -38.39 -37.10
N PRO A 193 12.15 -38.01 -36.80
CA PRO A 193 11.50 -38.32 -35.53
C PRO A 193 11.05 -39.79 -35.50
N ASP A 194 11.20 -40.44 -34.35
CA ASP A 194 10.69 -41.79 -34.06
C ASP A 194 9.27 -41.71 -33.48
N THR A 195 8.61 -42.87 -33.39
CA THR A 195 7.24 -43.05 -32.89
C THR A 195 7.03 -42.58 -31.45
N ASP A 196 8.10 -42.48 -30.65
CA ASP A 196 8.09 -41.96 -29.28
C ASP A 196 8.43 -40.46 -29.19
N GLY A 197 8.63 -39.80 -30.34
CA GLY A 197 8.98 -38.38 -30.41
C GLY A 197 10.47 -38.08 -30.18
N SER A 198 11.31 -39.10 -29.96
CA SER A 198 12.76 -38.93 -29.95
C SER A 198 13.31 -38.73 -31.38
N PHE A 199 14.46 -38.06 -31.51
CA PHE A 199 15.10 -37.87 -32.82
C PHE A 199 16.15 -38.95 -33.08
N GLN A 200 16.07 -39.59 -34.23
CA GLN A 200 17.03 -40.59 -34.69
C GLN A 200 17.86 -40.06 -35.87
N THR A 201 19.11 -40.52 -35.96
CA THR A 201 20.00 -40.20 -37.08
C THR A 201 20.50 -41.45 -37.78
N VAL A 202 20.51 -41.46 -39.10
CA VAL A 202 21.13 -42.52 -39.91
C VAL A 202 22.15 -41.92 -40.86
N ARG A 203 23.33 -42.55 -40.96
CA ARG A 203 24.36 -42.14 -41.92
C ARG A 203 23.97 -42.66 -43.30
N LEU A 204 23.94 -41.77 -44.29
CA LEU A 204 23.77 -42.13 -45.69
C LEU A 204 25.14 -42.43 -46.28
N THR A 205 25.25 -43.57 -46.98
CA THR A 205 26.48 -44.03 -47.65
C THR A 205 26.49 -43.59 -49.10
#